data_AF-A0A932WW11-F1
#
_entry.id   AF-A0A932WW11-F1
#
_cell.length_a   1.000
_cell.length_b   1.000
_cell.length_c   1.000
_cell.angle_alpha   90.00
_cell.angle_beta   90.00
_cell.angle_gamma   90.00
#
_symmetry.space_group_name_H-M   'P 1'
#
loop_
_entity.id
_entity.type
_entity.pdbx_description
1 polymer ?
#
loop_
_entity_poly.entity_id
_entity_poly.type
_entity_poly.pdbx_seq_one_letter_code
_entity_poly.pdbx_strand_id
1 'polypeptide(L)' 'MRKSIPQFASEDEERDFWASQDATEYIDFSEARPALFPNLKPSTVTVSVRLPESLLDSLKVLAHKKDVPYR' A
#
# COMPACT_ATOMS: atom_id res chain seq x y z
N MET A 1 -18.00 -7.59 22.80
CA MET A 1 -19.05 -6.93 22.00
C MET A 1 -18.35 -5.92 21.13
N ARG A 2 -18.42 -6.04 19.80
CA ARG A 2 -17.72 -5.12 18.89
C ARG A 2 -18.51 -3.82 18.75
N LYS A 3 -17.81 -2.69 18.66
CA LYS A 3 -18.45 -1.38 18.51
C LYS A 3 -19.04 -1.27 17.10
N SER A 4 -20.21 -0.64 16.98
CA SER A 4 -20.82 -0.38 15.67
C SER A 4 -19.97 0.63 14.89
N ILE A 5 -19.72 0.33 13.61
CA ILE A 5 -19.03 1.25 12.70
C ILE A 5 -19.94 2.48 12.49
N PRO A 6 -19.44 3.72 12.68
CA PRO A 6 -20.21 4.93 12.41
C PRO A 6 -20.58 5.06 10.92
N GLN A 7 -21.67 5.75 10.61
CA GLN A 7 -21.91 6.20 9.24
C GLN A 7 -21.15 7.52 9.01
N PHE A 8 -20.26 7.53 8.01
CA PHE A 8 -19.53 8.72 7.60
C PHE A 8 -20.19 9.35 6.38
N ALA A 9 -20.16 10.68 6.29
CA ALA A 9 -20.72 11.41 5.14
C ALA A 9 -19.69 11.56 4.01
N SER A 10 -18.40 11.45 4.32
CA SER A 10 -17.29 11.55 3.36
C SER A 10 -16.14 10.60 3.68
N GLU A 11 -15.36 10.26 2.65
CA GLU A 11 -14.14 9.45 2.79
C GLU A 11 -13.07 10.14 3.65
N ASP A 12 -13.03 11.48 3.62
CA ASP A 12 -12.08 12.26 4.41
C ASP A 12 -12.36 12.13 5.92
N GLU A 13 -13.63 12.21 6.33
CA GLU A 13 -14.05 11.99 7.72
C GLU A 13 -13.77 10.55 8.19
N GLU A 14 -14.00 9.57 7.31
CA GLU A 14 -13.70 8.17 7.60
C GLU A 14 -12.20 7.96 7.83
N ARG A 15 -11.37 8.55 6.97
CA ARG A 15 -9.91 8.45 7.08
C ARG A 15 -9.38 9.08 8.37
N ASP A 16 -9.89 10.25 8.75
CA ASP A 16 -9.50 10.94 9.98
C ASP A 16 -9.94 10.15 11.23
N PHE A 17 -11.11 9.50 11.18
CA PHE A 17 -11.57 8.59 12.22
C PHE A 17 -10.63 7.38 12.37
N TRP A 18 -10.34 6.67 11.28
CA TRP A 18 -9.46 5.50 11.30
C TRP A 18 -8.00 5.83 11.63
N ALA A 19 -7.55 7.06 11.36
CA ALA A 19 -6.21 7.51 11.77
C ALA A 19 -6.09 7.64 13.30
N SER A 20 -7.20 7.85 14.00
CA SER A 20 -7.22 8.07 15.45
C SER A 20 -7.66 6.85 16.26
N GLN A 21 -8.37 5.89 15.65
CA GLN A 21 -9.01 4.78 16.35
C GLN A 21 -8.48 3.41 15.93
N ASP A 22 -8.39 2.51 16.91
CA ASP A 22 -7.93 1.15 16.71
C ASP A 22 -8.99 0.32 15.97
N ALA A 23 -8.68 -0.10 14.75
CA ALA A 23 -9.58 -0.86 13.88
C ALA A 23 -9.97 -2.23 14.45
N THR A 24 -9.19 -2.78 15.40
CA THR A 24 -9.46 -4.08 16.04
C THR A 24 -10.68 -4.09 16.94
N GLU A 25 -11.15 -2.92 17.40
CA GLU A 25 -12.36 -2.80 18.22
C GLU A 25 -13.66 -2.83 17.40
N TYR A 26 -13.56 -2.59 16.09
CA TYR A 26 -14.69 -2.41 15.17
C TYR A 26 -14.79 -3.53 14.14
N ILE A 27 -13.66 -4.08 13.69
CA ILE A 27 -13.60 -5.05 12.58
C ILE A 27 -13.26 -6.44 13.11
N ASP A 28 -14.01 -7.46 12.67
CA ASP A 28 -13.69 -8.87 12.92
C ASP A 28 -12.63 -9.36 11.92
N PHE A 29 -11.37 -9.28 12.30
CA PHE A 29 -10.27 -9.78 11.47
C PHE A 29 -10.21 -11.31 11.37
N SER A 30 -11.01 -12.07 12.13
CA SER A 30 -11.02 -13.54 12.04
C SER A 30 -11.64 -14.06 10.73
N GLU A 31 -12.49 -13.25 10.09
CA GLU A 31 -13.09 -13.57 8.79
C GLU A 31 -12.34 -12.93 7.60
N ALA A 32 -11.24 -12.21 7.87
CA ALA A 32 -10.46 -11.54 6.83
C ALA A 32 -9.89 -12.55 5.83
N ARG A 33 -10.15 -12.33 4.55
CA ARG A 33 -9.64 -13.17 3.45
C ARG A 33 -8.59 -12.40 2.65
N PRO A 34 -7.55 -13.07 2.14
CA PRO A 34 -6.63 -12.44 1.20
C PRO A 34 -7.41 -12.03 -0.06
N ALA A 35 -7.51 -10.72 -0.29
CA ALA A 35 -8.08 -10.15 -1.50
C ALA A 35 -6.97 -9.96 -2.54
N LEU A 36 -7.17 -10.52 -3.73
CA LEU A 36 -6.36 -10.20 -4.89
C LEU A 36 -7.02 -9.02 -5.61
N PHE A 37 -6.25 -7.98 -5.87
CA PHE A 37 -6.71 -6.82 -6.61
C PHE A 37 -6.08 -6.81 -8.02
N PRO A 38 -6.57 -7.66 -8.96
CA PRO A 38 -5.92 -7.84 -10.26
C PRO A 38 -5.89 -6.57 -11.13
N ASN A 39 -6.78 -5.61 -10.85
CA ASN A 39 -6.95 -4.39 -11.64
C ASN A 39 -6.36 -3.13 -10.98
N LEU A 40 -5.85 -3.23 -9.75
CA LEU A 40 -5.23 -2.09 -9.07
C LEU A 40 -3.83 -1.88 -9.64
N LYS A 41 -3.64 -0.80 -10.38
CA LYS A 41 -2.33 -0.39 -10.89
C LYS A 41 -1.49 0.12 -9.71
N PRO A 42 -0.32 -0.48 -9.39
CA PRO A 42 0.59 0.09 -8.40
C PRO A 42 0.98 1.51 -8.81
N SER A 43 0.89 2.47 -7.91
CA SER A 43 1.36 3.83 -8.16
C SER A 43 2.89 3.83 -8.29
N THR A 44 3.40 4.33 -9.42
CA THR A 44 4.85 4.46 -9.66
C THR A 44 5.23 5.93 -9.48
N VAL A 45 6.24 6.21 -8.65
CA VAL A 45 6.75 7.57 -8.42
C VAL A 45 8.24 7.60 -8.76
N THR A 46 8.67 8.57 -9.57
CA THR A 46 10.09 8.77 -9.90
C THR A 46 10.79 9.45 -8.73
N VAL A 47 11.81 8.80 -8.18
CA VAL A 47 12.65 9.35 -7.09
C VAL A 47 14.11 9.37 -7.53
N SER A 48 14.80 10.49 -7.30
CA SER A 48 16.23 10.63 -7.61
C SER A 48 17.08 10.28 -6.39
N VAL A 49 17.77 9.14 -6.43
CA VAL A 49 18.63 8.66 -5.32
C VAL A 49 20.07 8.51 -5.80
N ARG A 50 21.05 8.89 -4.95
CA ARG A 50 22.47 8.66 -5.23
C ARG A 50 22.90 7.29 -4.72
N LEU A 51 23.47 6.47 -5.61
CA LEU A 51 23.84 5.08 -5.34
C LEU A 51 25.29 4.83 -5.83
N PRO A 52 26.06 3.92 -5.20
CA PRO A 52 27.35 3.47 -5.73
C PRO A 52 27.19 2.71 -7.07
N GLU A 53 28.18 2.80 -7.95
CA GLU A 53 28.12 2.22 -9.32
C GLU A 53 27.84 0.70 -9.33
N SER A 54 28.47 -0.06 -8.43
CA SER A 54 28.29 -1.52 -8.34
C SER A 54 26.84 -1.94 -8.02
N LEU A 55 26.13 -1.11 -7.25
CA LEU A 55 24.74 -1.34 -6.89
C LEU A 55 23.80 -0.94 -8.03
N LEU A 56 24.16 0.07 -8.81
CA LEU A 56 23.44 0.47 -10.02
C LEU A 56 23.49 -0.63 -11.09
N ASP A 57 24.64 -1.25 -11.30
CA ASP A 57 24.77 -2.39 -12.23
C ASP A 57 23.94 -3.59 -11.78
N SER A 58 23.95 -3.89 -10.48
CA SER A 58 23.14 -4.96 -9.90
C SER A 58 21.63 -4.69 -10.08
N LEU A 59 21.20 -3.45 -9.88
CA LEU A 59 19.82 -3.00 -10.13
C LEU A 59 19.44 -3.12 -11.60
N LYS A 60 20.34 -2.78 -12.52
CA LYS A 60 20.12 -2.91 -13.96
C LYS A 60 19.84 -4.36 -14.37
N VAL A 61 20.62 -5.30 -13.84
CA VAL A 61 20.41 -6.74 -14.08
C VAL A 61 19.05 -7.20 -13.52
N LEU A 62 18.69 -6.74 -12.32
CA LEU A 62 17.41 -7.07 -11.70
C LEU A 62 16.20 -6.47 -12.44
N ALA A 63 16.31 -5.23 -12.92
CA ALA A 63 15.27 -4.56 -13.68
C ALA A 63 15.00 -5.27 -15.00
N HIS A 64 16.06 -5.67 -15.72
CA HIS A 64 15.94 -6.45 -16.95
C HIS A 64 15.31 -7.83 -16.71
N LYS A 65 15.63 -8.49 -15.59
CA LYS A 65 15.01 -9.79 -15.24
C LYS A 65 13.51 -9.67 -14.93
N LYS A 66 13.09 -8.54 -14.35
CA LYS A 66 11.70 -8.31 -13.95
C LYS A 66 10.87 -7.56 -15.01
N ASP A 67 11.47 -7.25 -16.16
CA ASP A 67 10.87 -6.47 -17.24
C ASP A 67 10.30 -5.11 -16.74
N VAL A 68 11.03 -4.46 -15.84
CA VAL A 68 10.65 -3.15 -15.26
C VAL A 68 11.51 -2.05 -15.85
N PRO A 69 10.91 -0.94 -16.33
CA PRO A 69 11.67 0.22 -16.82
C PRO A 69 12.43 0.91 -15.68
N TYR A 70 13.68 1.30 -15.94
CA TYR A 70 14.50 2.11 -15.03
C TYR A 70 14.65 3.52 -15.60
N ARG A 71 14.62 4.54 -14.73
CA ARG A 71 14.91 5.94 -15.06
C ARG A 71 15.61 6.62 -13.90
#